data_AF-A0A139HCH7-F1
#
_entry.id   AF-A0A139HCH7-F1
#
_cell.length_a   1.000
_cell.length_b   1.000
_cell.length_c   1.000
_cell.angle_alpha   90.00
_cell.angle_beta   90.00
_cell.angle_gamma   90.00
#
_symmetry.space_group_name_H-M   'P 1'
#
loop_
_entity.id
_entity.type
_entity.pdbx_description
1 polymer ?
#
loop_
_entity_poly.entity_id
_entity_poly.type
_entity_poly.pdbx_seq_one_letter_code
_entity_poly.pdbx_strand_id
1 'polypeptide(L)'
;MVATESLPGARVWVATNGGTSKEYEDKDILDSQDSATRYIEAVGGQDFWVVIGLDQTIELLGQGIRLKVWVDGQLVATRTIHQDKIQRRGYTHVVKGFQCSESLRKDFCFATLRTEEDDQTEALLDTERVKHLGSIAVEIHHVKNFRDVEETGTKQSTKSFAQDFKAFDIISEKALKGRAVSHSVSSCETKADRLADALKSMLIIPRSREPSPVRPATPPAMKEEEPGELGQMEADVIEVQKLEDSKVCYEIIQQSLLCSHKQDHTKCQTKMGRRQEEQFPRRRKTRKNEEITVIELDDDGEVVSETIYKKADALNPMQTMAID
;
A
#
# COMPACT_ATOMS: atom_id res chain seq x y z
N MET A 1 5.73 16.90 6.71
CA MET A 1 6.53 16.33 5.62
C MET A 1 7.78 15.72 6.23
N VAL A 2 8.00 14.45 5.97
CA VAL A 2 9.12 13.65 6.47
C VAL A 2 10.23 13.62 5.42
N ALA A 3 11.46 13.85 5.85
CA ALA A 3 12.68 13.63 5.06
C ALA A 3 13.70 12.91 5.94
N THR A 4 14.47 11.99 5.37
CA THR A 4 15.54 11.28 6.07
C THR A 4 16.90 11.87 5.71
N GLU A 5 17.85 11.81 6.64
CA GLU A 5 19.20 12.33 6.41
C GLU A 5 19.99 11.47 5.43
N SER A 6 19.78 10.15 5.41
CA SER A 6 20.50 9.24 4.52
C SER A 6 20.05 9.31 3.05
N LEU A 7 18.90 9.93 2.79
CA LEU A 7 18.41 10.14 1.43
C LEU A 7 17.96 11.59 1.20
N PRO A 8 18.90 12.55 1.19
CA PRO A 8 18.58 13.95 0.95
C PRO A 8 17.86 14.13 -0.39
N GLY A 9 16.74 14.87 -0.37
CA GLY A 9 15.91 15.09 -1.55
C GLY A 9 14.77 14.09 -1.73
N ALA A 10 14.68 13.02 -0.92
CA ALA A 10 13.46 12.26 -0.76
C ALA A 10 12.56 12.91 0.30
N ARG A 11 11.28 13.06 -0.03
CA ARG A 11 10.26 13.62 0.86
C ARG A 11 9.02 12.75 0.83
N VAL A 12 8.48 12.42 1.99
CA VAL A 12 7.24 11.66 2.13
C VAL A 12 6.28 12.47 2.98
N TRP A 13 5.02 12.53 2.57
CA TRP A 13 3.98 13.12 3.39
C TRP A 13 2.64 12.49 3.11
N VAL A 14 1.75 12.56 4.09
CA VAL A 14 0.35 12.19 3.92
C VAL A 14 -0.44 13.46 3.63
N ALA A 15 -1.36 13.37 2.68
CA ALA A 15 -2.26 14.46 2.33
C ALA A 15 -3.70 14.00 2.49
N THR A 16 -4.54 14.90 2.99
CA THR A 16 -5.95 14.69 3.34
C THR A 16 -6.77 15.87 2.85
N ASN A 17 -8.01 15.64 2.38
CA ASN A 17 -8.95 16.70 1.95
C ASN A 17 -8.37 17.77 0.99
N GLY A 18 -7.35 17.41 0.22
CA GLY A 18 -6.72 18.31 -0.74
C GLY A 18 -5.62 19.16 -0.14
N GLY A 19 -5.16 18.93 1.09
CA GLY A 19 -4.00 19.59 1.71
C GLY A 19 -3.00 18.59 2.29
N THR A 20 -1.84 19.08 2.73
CA THR A 20 -0.86 18.28 3.46
C THR A 20 -1.29 18.11 4.92
N SER A 21 -1.32 16.87 5.42
CA SER A 21 -1.65 16.60 6.82
C SER A 21 -0.58 17.17 7.75
N LYS A 22 -1.02 17.68 8.90
CA LYS A 22 -0.11 18.12 9.95
C LYS A 22 0.57 16.91 10.58
N GLU A 23 1.89 16.95 10.63
CA GLU A 23 2.72 15.89 11.19
C GLU A 23 3.29 16.32 12.55
N TYR A 24 3.35 15.37 13.48
CA TYR A 24 3.85 15.54 14.84
C TYR A 24 5.06 14.64 15.04
N GLU A 25 6.08 15.16 15.72
CA GLU A 25 7.28 14.41 16.12
C GLU A 25 7.01 13.67 17.43
N ASP A 26 7.40 12.40 17.48
CA ASP A 26 7.41 11.64 18.73
C ASP A 26 8.70 11.92 19.48
N LYS A 27 8.61 12.22 20.77
CA LYS A 27 9.81 12.39 21.61
C LYS A 27 10.36 11.05 22.08
N ASP A 28 9.55 10.01 22.07
CA ASP A 28 9.89 8.68 22.57
C ASP A 28 10.49 7.80 21.46
N ILE A 29 10.31 8.17 20.18
CA ILE A 29 10.91 7.49 19.03
C ILE A 29 12.01 8.37 18.46
N LEU A 30 13.25 7.94 18.66
CA LEU A 30 14.41 8.59 18.03
C LEU A 30 14.47 8.18 16.55
N ASP A 31 14.46 9.19 15.69
CA ASP A 31 14.77 8.99 14.27
C ASP A 31 16.20 8.42 14.13
N SER A 32 16.36 7.54 13.15
CA SER A 32 17.67 7.08 12.72
C SER A 32 18.05 7.81 11.42
N GLN A 33 19.31 7.72 11.02
CA GLN A 33 19.76 8.30 9.74
C GLN A 33 18.94 7.78 8.55
N ASP A 34 18.49 6.53 8.63
CA ASP A 34 17.77 5.81 7.56
C ASP A 34 16.26 5.77 7.74
N SER A 35 15.73 6.26 8.86
CA SER A 35 14.31 6.16 9.16
C SER A 35 13.83 7.36 9.97
N ALA A 36 12.75 7.96 9.51
CA ALA A 36 12.06 9.01 10.26
C ALA A 36 10.60 8.63 10.51
N THR A 37 10.13 8.84 11.73
CA THR A 37 8.76 8.47 12.15
C THR A 37 8.00 9.71 12.57
N ARG A 38 6.82 9.91 11.99
CA ARG A 38 5.92 11.03 12.36
C ARG A 38 4.51 10.52 12.57
N TYR A 39 3.79 11.17 13.47
CA TYR A 39 2.37 10.95 13.66
C TYR A 39 1.55 11.93 12.86
N ILE A 40 0.41 11.45 12.41
CA ILE A 40 -0.66 12.28 11.85
C ILE A 40 -1.93 12.03 12.66
N GLU A 41 -2.73 13.07 12.81
CA GLU A 41 -4.05 12.93 13.39
C GLU A 41 -5.00 12.38 12.32
N ALA A 42 -5.56 11.20 12.58
CA ALA A 42 -6.53 10.56 11.69
C ALA A 42 -7.95 11.01 12.05
N VAL A 43 -8.71 11.44 11.04
CA VAL A 43 -10.14 11.75 11.18
C VAL A 43 -10.95 10.67 10.48
N GLY A 44 -11.80 9.96 11.20
CA GLY A 44 -12.65 8.90 10.65
C GLY A 44 -13.47 9.38 9.44
N GLY A 45 -13.53 8.55 8.40
CA GLY A 45 -14.19 8.82 7.12
C GLY A 45 -13.41 9.75 6.18
N GLN A 46 -12.27 10.30 6.60
CA GLN A 46 -11.48 11.21 5.78
C GLN A 46 -10.60 10.44 4.77
N ASP A 47 -10.71 10.84 3.50
CA ASP A 47 -9.85 10.32 2.43
C ASP A 47 -8.42 10.81 2.61
N PHE A 48 -7.44 9.94 2.35
CA PHE A 48 -6.03 10.30 2.38
C PHE A 48 -5.23 9.68 1.23
N TRP A 49 -4.04 10.22 0.99
CA TRP A 49 -3.09 9.65 0.04
C TRP A 49 -1.66 9.87 0.48
N VAL A 50 -0.80 8.93 0.12
CA VAL A 50 0.64 8.99 0.38
C VAL A 50 1.32 9.65 -0.80
N VAL A 51 2.05 10.75 -0.57
CA VAL A 51 2.83 11.44 -1.59
C VAL A 51 4.31 11.25 -1.32
N ILE A 52 5.03 10.88 -2.38
CA ILE A 52 6.48 10.65 -2.35
C ILE A 52 7.09 11.57 -3.40
N GLY A 53 7.80 12.58 -2.94
CA GLY A 53 8.59 13.50 -3.77
C GLY A 53 10.06 13.07 -3.80
N LEU A 54 10.64 13.03 -4.99
CA LEU A 54 12.07 12.81 -5.22
C LEU A 54 12.61 14.03 -5.98
N ASP A 55 13.47 14.80 -5.33
CA ASP A 55 14.09 15.98 -5.90
C ASP A 55 15.16 15.61 -6.94
N GLN A 56 15.51 16.54 -7.84
CA GLN A 56 16.54 16.30 -8.87
C GLN A 56 17.94 16.10 -8.29
N THR A 57 18.17 16.63 -7.08
CA THR A 57 19.45 16.63 -6.38
C THR A 57 19.70 15.35 -5.58
N ILE A 58 18.76 14.41 -5.56
CA ILE A 58 18.90 13.17 -4.81
C ILE A 58 20.10 12.36 -5.33
N GLU A 59 20.97 11.97 -4.42
CA GLU A 59 22.11 11.11 -4.74
C GLU A 59 21.66 9.67 -4.83
N LEU A 60 21.88 9.03 -5.97
CA LEU A 60 21.44 7.65 -6.21
C LEU A 60 22.65 6.73 -6.27
N LEU A 61 22.67 5.71 -5.40
CA LEU A 61 23.71 4.68 -5.36
C LEU A 61 23.54 3.59 -6.44
N GLY A 62 22.71 3.83 -7.46
CA GLY A 62 22.33 2.85 -8.46
C GLY A 62 21.63 3.47 -9.66
N GLN A 63 20.97 2.63 -10.45
CA GLN A 63 20.28 3.05 -11.69
C GLN A 63 18.88 3.63 -11.44
N GLY A 64 18.42 3.64 -10.19
CA GLY A 64 17.12 4.15 -9.80
C GLY A 64 16.71 3.76 -8.39
N ILE A 65 15.42 3.97 -8.09
CA ILE A 65 14.79 3.75 -6.79
C ILE A 65 13.62 2.76 -6.94
N ARG A 66 13.43 1.90 -5.94
CA ARG A 66 12.21 1.12 -5.73
C ARG A 66 11.50 1.63 -4.48
N LEU A 67 10.28 2.10 -4.67
CA LEU A 67 9.35 2.49 -3.63
C LEU A 67 8.47 1.30 -3.27
N LYS A 68 8.25 1.08 -1.98
CA LYS A 68 7.19 0.22 -1.45
C LYS A 68 6.38 1.02 -0.45
N VAL A 69 5.07 0.96 -0.56
CA VAL A 69 4.15 1.62 0.38
C VAL A 69 3.34 0.53 1.06
N TRP A 70 3.40 0.53 2.38
CA TRP A 70 2.67 -0.35 3.27
C TRP A 70 1.64 0.46 4.05
N VAL A 71 0.47 -0.13 4.23
CA VAL A 71 -0.61 0.44 5.03
C VAL A 71 -1.19 -0.68 5.88
N ASP A 72 -1.24 -0.48 7.20
CA ASP A 72 -1.67 -1.49 8.17
C ASP A 72 -0.93 -2.83 8.01
N GLY A 73 0.36 -2.77 7.68
CA GLY A 73 1.20 -3.96 7.43
C GLY A 73 1.00 -4.64 6.07
N GLN A 74 0.12 -4.12 5.21
CA GLN A 74 -0.15 -4.68 3.87
C GLN A 74 0.54 -3.86 2.78
N LEU A 75 1.23 -4.51 1.85
CA LEU A 75 1.92 -3.86 0.73
C LEU A 75 0.89 -3.42 -0.32
N VAL A 76 0.58 -2.12 -0.34
CA VAL A 76 -0.48 -1.54 -1.19
C VAL A 76 0.04 -1.01 -2.53
N ALA A 77 1.31 -0.62 -2.60
CA ALA A 77 1.92 -0.15 -3.84
C ALA A 77 3.41 -0.47 -3.91
N THR A 78 3.87 -0.81 -5.11
CA THR A 78 5.30 -0.87 -5.45
C THR A 78 5.54 -0.09 -6.72
N ARG A 79 6.59 0.73 -6.75
CA ARG A 79 6.97 1.49 -7.93
C ARG A 79 8.47 1.54 -8.10
N THR A 80 8.94 1.17 -9.28
CA THR A 80 10.36 1.29 -9.63
C THR A 80 10.56 2.45 -10.60
N ILE A 81 11.52 3.32 -10.31
CA ILE A 81 11.74 4.60 -11.01
C ILE A 81 13.20 4.67 -11.40
N HIS A 82 13.47 4.83 -12.70
CA HIS A 82 14.82 5.02 -13.20
C HIS A 82 15.37 6.41 -12.83
N GLN A 83 16.68 6.46 -12.61
CA GLN A 83 17.43 7.67 -12.32
C GLN A 83 17.23 8.77 -13.36
N ASP A 84 17.16 8.41 -14.65
CA ASP A 84 16.99 9.38 -15.73
C ASP A 84 15.67 10.15 -15.64
N LYS A 85 14.61 9.53 -15.12
CA LYS A 85 13.32 10.18 -14.87
C LYS A 85 13.39 11.16 -13.70
N ILE A 86 14.15 10.81 -12.65
CA ILE A 86 14.31 11.62 -11.44
C ILE A 86 15.19 12.84 -11.75
N GLN A 87 16.38 12.62 -12.34
CA GLN A 87 17.35 13.69 -12.57
C GLN A 87 16.89 14.76 -13.58
N ARG A 88 15.98 14.42 -14.51
CA ARG A 88 15.50 15.38 -15.51
C ARG A 88 14.59 16.47 -14.94
N ARG A 89 13.74 16.14 -13.97
CA ARG A 89 12.70 17.08 -13.48
C ARG A 89 12.22 16.84 -12.05
N GLY A 90 12.83 15.90 -11.34
CA GLY A 90 12.28 15.34 -10.11
C GLY A 90 11.18 14.34 -10.44
N TYR A 91 10.66 13.68 -9.42
CA TYR A 91 9.57 12.74 -9.56
C TYR A 91 8.62 12.83 -8.37
N THR A 92 7.32 12.84 -8.65
CA THR A 92 6.29 12.77 -7.61
C THR A 92 5.42 11.55 -7.85
N HIS A 93 5.34 10.68 -6.84
CA HIS A 93 4.43 9.55 -6.82
C HIS A 93 3.29 9.83 -5.85
N VAL A 94 2.06 9.57 -6.26
CA VAL A 94 0.87 9.71 -5.41
C VAL A 94 0.15 8.37 -5.34
N VAL A 95 0.04 7.83 -4.13
CA VAL A 95 -0.67 6.58 -3.84
C VAL A 95 -1.96 6.93 -3.11
N LYS A 96 -3.07 7.00 -3.86
CA LYS A 96 -4.41 7.34 -3.34
C LYS A 96 -5.21 6.15 -2.81
N GLY A 97 -4.73 4.94 -3.07
CA GLY A 97 -5.52 3.73 -2.88
C GLY A 97 -4.80 2.52 -3.42
N PHE A 98 -5.48 1.39 -3.38
CA PHE A 98 -4.98 0.11 -3.87
C PHE A 98 -5.87 -0.45 -4.97
N GLN A 99 -5.28 -1.29 -5.81
CA GLN A 99 -5.96 -1.93 -6.93
C GLN A 99 -6.60 -3.23 -6.44
N CYS A 100 -7.92 -3.32 -6.41
CA CYS A 100 -8.63 -4.56 -6.05
C CYS A 100 -8.78 -5.50 -7.25
N SER A 101 -9.00 -4.93 -8.44
CA SER A 101 -9.14 -5.67 -9.69
C SER A 101 -8.59 -4.84 -10.85
N GLU A 102 -8.50 -5.40 -12.06
CA GLU A 102 -7.97 -4.67 -13.23
C GLU A 102 -8.64 -3.31 -13.48
N SER A 103 -9.92 -3.17 -13.09
CA SER A 103 -10.72 -1.96 -13.30
C SER A 103 -11.09 -1.24 -12.00
N LEU A 104 -11.05 -1.91 -10.85
CA LEU A 104 -11.48 -1.33 -9.58
C LEU A 104 -10.29 -0.91 -8.73
N ARG A 105 -10.21 0.40 -8.47
CA ARG A 105 -9.35 1.00 -7.47
C ARG A 105 -10.20 1.43 -6.28
N LYS A 106 -9.76 1.10 -5.08
CA LYS A 106 -10.36 1.60 -3.84
C LYS A 106 -9.44 2.64 -3.24
N ASP A 107 -9.98 3.84 -3.01
CA ASP A 107 -9.24 4.93 -2.40
C ASP A 107 -9.12 4.71 -0.89
N PHE A 108 -8.02 5.18 -0.30
CA PHE A 108 -7.80 5.04 1.14
C PHE A 108 -8.63 6.04 1.92
N CYS A 109 -9.19 5.58 3.03
CA CYS A 109 -9.71 6.48 4.05
C CYS A 109 -9.51 5.91 5.45
N PHE A 110 -9.42 6.81 6.41
CA PHE A 110 -9.37 6.42 7.82
C PHE A 110 -10.72 5.88 8.24
N ALA A 111 -10.76 4.74 8.90
CA ALA A 111 -11.94 4.17 9.51
C ALA A 111 -11.73 4.01 11.01
N THR A 112 -12.76 4.28 11.79
CA THR A 112 -12.76 4.00 13.22
C THR A 112 -12.76 2.49 13.42
N LEU A 113 -11.84 2.01 14.26
CA LEU A 113 -11.77 0.59 14.62
C LEU A 113 -12.97 0.20 15.47
N ARG A 114 -13.60 -0.93 15.16
CA ARG A 114 -14.59 -1.54 16.04
C ARG A 114 -13.91 -2.57 16.91
N THR A 115 -14.20 -2.51 18.20
CA THR A 115 -13.66 -3.42 19.19
C THR A 115 -14.76 -4.22 19.83
N GLU A 116 -14.53 -5.51 20.03
CA GLU A 116 -15.43 -6.39 20.78
C GLU A 116 -14.69 -7.01 21.98
N GLU A 117 -15.42 -7.19 23.08
CA GLU A 117 -14.96 -7.94 24.24
C GLU A 117 -15.01 -9.44 23.90
N ASP A 118 -13.94 -9.94 23.28
CA ASP A 118 -13.96 -11.30 22.74
C ASP A 118 -13.55 -12.38 23.77
N ASP A 119 -14.25 -13.51 23.66
CA ASP A 119 -14.14 -14.72 24.47
C ASP A 119 -13.28 -15.79 23.75
N GLN A 120 -11.97 -15.63 23.99
CA GLN A 120 -10.95 -16.68 24.09
C GLN A 120 -10.41 -17.40 22.82
N THR A 121 -11.04 -17.37 21.64
CA THR A 121 -10.60 -18.33 20.57
C THR A 121 -9.84 -17.72 19.38
N GLU A 122 -10.02 -16.45 19.00
CA GLU A 122 -9.35 -15.88 17.80
C GLU A 122 -8.09 -15.03 18.09
N ALA A 123 -7.73 -14.86 19.37
CA ALA A 123 -6.74 -13.86 19.79
C ALA A 123 -5.32 -14.01 19.20
N LEU A 124 -4.88 -15.21 18.79
CA LEU A 124 -3.50 -15.43 18.32
C LEU A 124 -3.25 -14.88 16.90
N LEU A 125 -4.20 -15.06 15.97
CA LEU A 125 -4.05 -14.60 14.59
C LEU A 125 -4.07 -13.06 14.49
N ASP A 126 -4.69 -12.41 15.47
CA ASP A 126 -4.76 -10.96 15.52
C ASP A 126 -3.44 -10.31 15.95
N THR A 127 -2.62 -10.96 16.78
CA THR A 127 -1.43 -10.31 17.37
C THR A 127 -0.42 -9.82 16.32
N GLU A 128 -0.11 -10.64 15.30
CA GLU A 128 0.81 -10.26 14.22
C GLU A 128 0.22 -9.16 13.32
N ARG A 129 -1.07 -9.29 12.97
CA ARG A 129 -1.75 -8.32 12.11
C ARG A 129 -1.90 -6.97 12.79
N VAL A 130 -2.19 -6.97 14.08
CA VAL A 130 -2.36 -5.77 14.89
C VAL A 130 -1.03 -5.04 15.05
N LYS A 131 0.14 -5.71 14.99
CA LYS A 131 1.49 -5.10 15.07
C LYS A 131 1.67 -3.85 14.20
N HIS A 132 1.10 -3.88 13.00
CA HIS A 132 1.26 -2.80 12.02
C HIS A 132 0.01 -1.96 11.84
N LEU A 133 -1.04 -2.19 12.63
CA LEU A 133 -2.29 -1.46 12.54
C LEU A 133 -2.09 0.02 12.88
N GLY A 134 -2.70 0.89 12.08
CA GLY A 134 -2.57 2.34 12.19
C GLY A 134 -1.25 2.89 11.66
N SER A 135 -0.45 2.07 10.97
CA SER A 135 0.85 2.49 10.43
C SER A 135 0.85 2.61 8.91
N ILE A 136 1.49 3.67 8.42
CA ILE A 136 1.80 3.87 7.00
C ILE A 136 3.33 3.88 6.88
N ALA A 137 3.90 2.88 6.22
CA ALA A 137 5.34 2.78 6.03
C ALA A 137 5.72 2.94 4.55
N VAL A 138 6.70 3.78 4.29
CA VAL A 138 7.25 3.98 2.94
C VAL A 138 8.71 3.57 2.96
N GLU A 139 9.03 2.50 2.23
CA GLU A 139 10.41 2.07 2.06
C GLU A 139 10.95 2.55 0.71
N ILE A 140 12.14 3.14 0.74
CA ILE A 140 12.83 3.65 -0.43
C ILE A 140 14.15 2.90 -0.57
N HIS A 141 14.25 2.06 -1.61
CA HIS A 141 15.42 1.22 -1.85
C HIS A 141 16.18 1.68 -3.08
N HIS A 142 17.50 1.83 -2.99
CA HIS A 142 18.34 1.96 -4.18
C HIS A 142 18.37 0.64 -4.96
N VAL A 143 18.26 0.71 -6.29
CA VAL A 143 18.32 -0.48 -7.15
C VAL A 143 19.54 -0.41 -8.05
N LYS A 144 20.38 -1.44 -7.94
CA LYS A 144 21.49 -1.71 -8.85
C LYS A 144 21.03 -2.79 -9.83
N ASN A 145 21.26 -2.60 -11.13
CA ASN A 145 20.89 -3.54 -12.21
C ASN A 145 19.39 -3.62 -12.51
N PHE A 146 18.82 -2.50 -12.97
CA PHE A 146 17.60 -2.57 -13.77
C PHE A 146 17.88 -3.42 -15.00
N ARG A 147 17.10 -4.47 -15.15
CA ARG A 147 16.91 -5.09 -16.45
C ARG A 147 15.63 -4.51 -16.97
N ASP A 148 15.74 -3.73 -18.03
CA ASP A 148 14.59 -3.42 -18.86
C ASP A 148 14.12 -4.77 -19.40
N VAL A 149 13.09 -5.32 -18.75
CA VAL A 149 12.37 -6.45 -19.32
C VAL A 149 11.63 -5.80 -20.47
N GLU A 150 12.21 -5.89 -21.68
CA GLU A 150 11.49 -5.56 -22.90
C GLU A 150 10.14 -6.26 -22.79
N GLU A 151 9.06 -5.48 -22.77
CA GLU A 151 7.68 -5.96 -22.73
C GLU A 151 7.43 -6.76 -24.01
N THR A 152 7.94 -7.98 -24.02
CA THR A 152 7.61 -9.00 -24.99
C THR A 152 6.12 -9.21 -24.77
N GLY A 153 5.31 -8.76 -25.75
CA GLY A 153 3.89 -8.37 -25.65
C GLY A 153 2.89 -9.37 -25.05
N THR A 154 3.34 -10.47 -24.47
CA THR A 154 2.67 -11.07 -23.32
C THR A 154 2.57 -10.03 -22.21
N LYS A 155 1.39 -9.38 -22.12
CA LYS A 155 0.93 -8.65 -20.94
C LYS A 155 1.27 -9.52 -19.74
N GLN A 156 2.39 -9.26 -19.07
CA GLN A 156 2.68 -9.88 -17.79
C GLN A 156 1.52 -9.42 -16.93
N SER A 157 0.56 -10.31 -16.77
CA SER A 157 -0.56 -10.13 -15.88
C SER A 157 0.07 -9.63 -14.59
N THR A 158 -0.29 -8.42 -14.18
CA THR A 158 0.05 -7.81 -12.89
C THR A 158 -0.67 -8.60 -11.79
N LYS A 159 -0.51 -9.92 -11.82
CA LYS A 159 -1.25 -10.94 -11.09
C LYS A 159 -0.86 -10.98 -9.62
N SER A 160 -0.01 -10.07 -9.14
CA SER A 160 0.81 -10.33 -7.97
C SER A 160 0.69 -9.34 -6.81
N PHE A 161 -0.30 -8.45 -6.79
CA PHE A 161 -0.62 -7.70 -5.56
C PHE A 161 -2.11 -7.57 -5.27
N ALA A 162 -2.98 -8.24 -6.03
CA ALA A 162 -4.38 -8.42 -5.64
C ALA A 162 -4.49 -9.47 -4.51
N GLN A 163 -3.65 -9.33 -3.49
CA GLN A 163 -3.97 -9.90 -2.19
C GLN A 163 -5.13 -9.07 -1.70
N ASP A 164 -6.28 -9.72 -1.45
CA ASP A 164 -7.47 -9.04 -0.93
C ASP A 164 -7.04 -8.20 0.26
N PHE A 165 -7.07 -6.88 0.10
CA PHE A 165 -6.76 -5.97 1.19
C PHE A 165 -7.81 -6.24 2.27
N LYS A 166 -7.39 -6.89 3.35
CA LYS A 166 -8.29 -7.26 4.44
C LYS A 166 -8.37 -6.07 5.37
N ALA A 167 -9.39 -5.25 5.18
CA ALA A 167 -9.77 -4.27 6.18
C ALA A 167 -10.03 -4.98 7.51
N PHE A 168 -9.66 -4.34 8.61
CA PHE A 168 -10.00 -4.80 9.94
C PHE A 168 -11.43 -4.36 10.23
N ASP A 169 -12.33 -5.32 10.37
CA ASP A 169 -13.74 -5.03 10.70
C ASP A 169 -13.89 -4.95 12.22
N ILE A 170 -13.58 -6.05 12.91
CA ILE A 170 -13.65 -6.19 14.36
C ILE A 170 -12.28 -6.67 14.87
N ILE A 171 -11.78 -6.04 15.93
CA ILE A 171 -10.54 -6.45 16.62
C ILE A 171 -10.85 -6.64 18.09
N SER A 172 -10.31 -7.70 18.71
CA SER A 172 -10.45 -7.88 20.16
C SER A 172 -9.79 -6.72 20.93
N GLU A 173 -10.48 -6.17 21.94
CA GLU A 173 -9.92 -5.08 22.76
C GLU A 173 -8.61 -5.51 23.46
N LYS A 174 -8.51 -6.81 23.82
CA LYS A 174 -7.32 -7.42 24.40
C LYS A 174 -6.09 -7.29 23.49
N ALA A 175 -6.26 -7.41 22.16
CA ALA A 175 -5.17 -7.28 21.21
C ALA A 175 -4.67 -5.83 21.04
N LEU A 176 -5.55 -4.84 21.32
CA LEU A 176 -5.20 -3.42 21.27
C LEU A 176 -4.67 -2.89 22.61
N LYS A 177 -4.74 -3.68 23.69
CA LYS A 177 -4.35 -3.23 25.03
C LYS A 177 -2.88 -2.81 25.06
N GLY A 178 -2.65 -1.57 25.53
CA GLY A 178 -1.32 -0.95 25.57
C GLY A 178 -0.92 -0.26 24.27
N ARG A 179 -1.81 -0.15 23.29
CA ARG A 179 -1.58 0.58 22.04
C ARG A 179 -2.58 1.71 21.87
N ALA A 180 -2.07 2.88 21.49
CA ALA A 180 -2.89 4.06 21.21
C ALA A 180 -3.36 4.07 19.74
N VAL A 181 -4.08 3.03 19.31
CA VAL A 181 -4.61 2.92 17.94
C VAL A 181 -6.14 2.94 17.98
N SER A 182 -6.73 3.99 17.42
CA SER A 182 -8.19 4.17 17.35
C SER A 182 -8.75 4.04 15.93
N HIS A 183 -7.89 4.11 14.92
CA HIS A 183 -8.27 4.08 13.52
C HIS A 183 -7.45 3.05 12.75
N SER A 184 -8.09 2.46 11.74
CA SER A 184 -7.47 1.66 10.69
C SER A 184 -7.67 2.34 9.34
N VAL A 185 -7.15 1.70 8.30
CA VAL A 185 -7.45 2.08 6.93
C VAL A 185 -8.52 1.16 6.36
N SER A 186 -9.57 1.78 5.82
CA SER A 186 -10.59 1.10 5.06
C SER A 186 -10.55 1.55 3.61
N SER A 187 -11.26 0.81 2.76
CA SER A 187 -11.62 1.33 1.46
C SER A 187 -12.83 2.24 1.58
N CYS A 188 -12.69 3.49 1.19
CA CYS A 188 -13.88 4.31 1.04
C CYS A 188 -14.67 3.84 -0.17
N GLU A 189 -15.98 3.72 0.02
CA GLU A 189 -16.93 3.58 -1.08
C GLU A 189 -16.63 4.63 -2.13
N THR A 190 -16.61 4.21 -3.38
CA THR A 190 -16.23 5.11 -4.46
C THR A 190 -17.23 6.26 -4.49
N LYS A 191 -16.82 7.42 -5.02
CA LYS A 191 -17.77 8.53 -5.24
C LYS A 191 -18.99 8.10 -6.05
N ALA A 192 -18.84 7.09 -6.92
CA ALA A 192 -19.94 6.51 -7.67
C ALA A 192 -20.92 5.74 -6.76
N ASP A 193 -20.41 4.97 -5.79
CA ASP A 193 -21.24 4.27 -4.81
C ASP A 193 -21.97 5.27 -3.91
N ARG A 194 -21.27 6.29 -3.39
CA ARG A 194 -21.89 7.38 -2.61
C ARG A 194 -22.93 8.15 -3.41
N LEU A 195 -22.65 8.45 -4.68
CA LEU A 195 -23.60 9.12 -5.57
C LEU A 195 -24.80 8.20 -5.84
N ALA A 196 -24.59 6.92 -6.10
CA ALA A 196 -25.67 5.97 -6.32
C ALA A 196 -26.56 5.87 -5.08
N ASP A 197 -25.98 5.82 -3.88
CA ASP A 197 -26.73 5.76 -2.63
C ASP A 197 -27.44 7.07 -2.29
N ALA A 198 -26.82 8.21 -2.58
CA ALA A 198 -27.48 9.52 -2.50
C ALA A 198 -28.64 9.65 -3.52
N LEU A 199 -28.46 9.19 -4.76
CA LEU A 199 -29.51 9.20 -5.77
C LEU A 199 -30.65 8.22 -5.44
N LYS A 200 -30.35 7.09 -4.80
CA LYS A 200 -31.35 6.15 -4.26
C LYS A 200 -32.09 6.76 -3.07
N SER A 201 -31.41 7.48 -2.17
CA SER A 201 -32.04 8.12 -1.01
C SER A 201 -32.94 9.30 -1.41
N MET A 202 -32.56 10.04 -2.45
CA MET A 202 -33.38 11.08 -3.09
C MET A 202 -34.51 10.55 -3.98
N LEU A 203 -34.66 9.22 -4.10
CA LEU A 203 -35.66 8.56 -4.95
C LEU A 203 -35.57 8.93 -6.45
N ILE A 204 -34.42 9.44 -6.91
CA ILE A 204 -34.20 9.78 -8.33
C ILE A 204 -34.04 8.51 -9.15
N ILE A 205 -33.31 7.53 -8.61
CA ILE A 205 -33.22 6.19 -9.19
C ILE A 205 -34.36 5.36 -8.59
N PRO A 206 -35.24 4.75 -9.42
CA PRO A 206 -36.27 3.86 -8.91
C PRO A 206 -35.64 2.78 -8.04
N ARG A 207 -36.09 2.65 -6.79
CA ARG A 207 -35.70 1.51 -5.94
C ARG A 207 -35.96 0.25 -6.77
N SER A 208 -34.95 -0.59 -6.94
CA SER A 208 -35.13 -1.92 -7.54
C SER A 208 -36.37 -2.54 -6.91
N ARG A 209 -37.34 -2.97 -7.74
CA ARG A 209 -38.64 -3.51 -7.28
C ARG A 209 -38.39 -4.33 -6.03
N GLU A 210 -38.97 -3.89 -4.91
CA GLU A 210 -38.83 -4.59 -3.64
C GLU A 210 -39.03 -6.09 -3.91
N PRO A 211 -38.17 -6.96 -3.37
CA PRO A 211 -38.35 -8.39 -3.52
C PRO A 211 -39.80 -8.69 -3.12
N SER A 212 -40.55 -9.22 -4.09
CA SER A 212 -41.99 -9.46 -3.96
C SER A 212 -42.29 -10.06 -2.59
N PRO A 213 -43.28 -9.52 -1.85
CA PRO A 213 -43.47 -9.83 -0.44
C PRO A 213 -43.38 -11.33 -0.21
N VAL A 214 -42.35 -11.74 0.53
CA VAL A 214 -42.25 -13.11 1.02
C VAL A 214 -43.53 -13.34 1.82
N ARG A 215 -44.28 -14.38 1.43
CA ARG A 215 -45.54 -14.73 2.08
C ARG A 215 -45.33 -14.74 3.59
N PRO A 216 -46.19 -14.07 4.38
CA PRO A 216 -46.00 -13.96 5.82
C PRO A 216 -45.97 -15.36 6.45
N ALA A 217 -44.88 -15.68 7.12
CA ALA A 217 -44.90 -16.71 8.15
C ALA A 217 -45.73 -16.17 9.33
N THR A 218 -46.63 -17.00 9.82
CA THR A 218 -47.60 -16.70 10.89
C THR A 218 -46.90 -16.08 12.10
N PRO A 219 -47.29 -14.87 12.57
CA PRO A 219 -46.62 -14.20 13.67
C PRO A 219 -46.98 -14.83 15.03
N PRO A 220 -46.01 -15.04 15.94
CA PRO A 220 -46.27 -15.13 17.37
C PRO A 220 -46.56 -13.72 17.94
N ALA A 221 -47.55 -13.65 18.83
CA ALA A 221 -48.03 -12.42 19.46
C ALA A 221 -46.92 -11.71 20.25
N MET A 222 -46.73 -10.41 20.01
CA MET A 222 -45.91 -9.53 20.84
C MET A 222 -46.71 -8.29 21.27
N LYS A 223 -46.38 -7.84 22.49
CA LYS A 223 -46.96 -6.75 23.25
C LYS A 223 -46.41 -5.39 22.79
N GLU A 224 -47.24 -4.37 22.94
CA GLU A 224 -46.98 -2.96 22.68
C GLU A 224 -46.04 -2.35 23.74
N GLU A 225 -45.01 -1.61 23.32
CA GLU A 225 -44.33 -0.57 24.12
C GLU A 225 -43.81 0.57 23.21
N GLU A 226 -43.69 1.76 23.80
CA GLU A 226 -43.88 3.10 23.23
C GLU A 226 -42.71 3.72 22.42
N PRO A 227 -42.98 4.76 21.60
CA PRO A 227 -41.97 5.54 20.88
C PRO A 227 -41.39 6.70 21.72
N GLY A 228 -40.06 6.74 21.85
CA GLY A 228 -39.27 7.86 22.39
C GLY A 228 -38.77 8.82 21.31
N GLU A 229 -38.79 10.11 21.62
CA GLU A 229 -38.60 11.26 20.73
C GLU A 229 -37.17 11.47 20.20
N LEU A 230 -37.09 11.98 18.96
CA LEU A 230 -35.91 12.43 18.24
C LEU A 230 -35.55 13.89 18.59
N GLY A 231 -34.31 14.14 18.98
CA GLY A 231 -33.69 15.48 19.00
C GLY A 231 -32.59 15.60 17.95
N GLN A 232 -32.72 16.54 17.02
CA GLN A 232 -31.73 16.92 16.00
C GLN A 232 -31.53 18.44 15.99
N MET A 233 -30.33 18.91 16.33
CA MET A 233 -29.72 20.24 16.06
C MET A 233 -28.20 20.03 16.29
N GLU A 234 -27.20 20.56 15.60
CA GLU A 234 -26.96 21.60 14.60
C GLU A 234 -25.50 21.36 14.14
N ALA A 235 -25.15 21.42 12.85
CA ALA A 235 -23.75 21.30 12.42
C ALA A 235 -23.44 21.99 11.08
N ASP A 236 -23.82 23.26 10.90
CA ASP A 236 -23.55 24.03 9.67
C ASP A 236 -22.81 25.34 9.96
N VAL A 237 -21.50 25.31 10.26
CA VAL A 237 -20.63 26.53 10.18
C VAL A 237 -19.17 26.24 9.75
N ILE A 238 -18.69 25.00 9.69
CA ILE A 238 -17.23 24.71 9.51
C ILE A 238 -16.80 24.54 8.02
N GLU A 239 -17.70 24.70 7.05
CA GLU A 239 -17.42 24.27 5.66
C GLU A 239 -16.67 25.28 4.78
N VAL A 240 -16.71 26.59 5.07
CA VAL A 240 -16.24 27.60 4.10
C VAL A 240 -14.71 27.82 4.12
N GLN A 241 -14.05 27.63 5.27
CA GLN A 241 -12.60 27.88 5.38
C GLN A 241 -11.72 26.78 4.76
N LYS A 242 -12.25 25.55 4.59
CA LYS A 242 -11.50 24.40 4.03
C LYS A 242 -11.32 24.46 2.50
N LEU A 243 -12.05 25.34 1.81
CA LEU A 243 -12.08 25.42 0.35
C LEU A 243 -10.92 26.21 -0.26
N GLU A 244 -10.28 27.12 0.47
CA GLU A 244 -9.18 27.94 -0.06
C GLU A 244 -7.83 27.20 -0.02
N ASP A 245 -7.54 26.46 1.06
CA ASP A 245 -6.31 25.66 1.18
C ASP A 245 -6.28 24.45 0.22
N SER A 246 -7.46 23.94 -0.16
CA SER A 246 -7.60 22.83 -1.12
C SER A 246 -7.18 23.24 -2.56
N LYS A 247 -7.31 24.51 -2.93
CA LYS A 247 -6.98 24.99 -4.29
C LYS A 247 -5.48 24.99 -4.56
N VAL A 248 -4.66 25.39 -3.59
CA VAL A 248 -3.20 25.51 -3.74
C VAL A 248 -2.55 24.15 -3.99
N CYS A 249 -2.97 23.12 -3.25
CA CYS A 249 -2.48 21.76 -3.45
C CYS A 249 -3.00 21.12 -4.74
N TYR A 250 -4.23 21.46 -5.17
CA TYR A 250 -4.74 21.02 -6.47
C TYR A 250 -3.93 21.61 -7.62
N GLU A 251 -3.50 22.88 -7.55
CA GLU A 251 -2.65 23.49 -8.57
C GLU A 251 -1.26 22.85 -8.66
N ILE A 252 -0.63 22.51 -7.52
CA ILE A 252 0.68 21.82 -7.52
C ILE A 252 0.57 20.41 -8.13
N ILE A 253 -0.52 19.69 -7.82
CA ILE A 253 -0.79 18.37 -8.41
C ILE A 253 -1.18 18.48 -9.90
N GLN A 254 -1.95 19.50 -10.30
CA GLN A 254 -2.34 19.73 -11.70
C GLN A 254 -1.16 20.18 -12.55
N GLN A 255 -0.29 21.07 -12.06
CA GLN A 255 0.92 21.49 -12.77
C GLN A 255 1.89 20.32 -13.00
N SER A 256 2.06 19.45 -11.99
CA SER A 256 2.90 18.25 -12.13
C SER A 256 2.29 17.21 -13.09
N LEU A 257 0.96 17.08 -13.13
CA LEU A 257 0.26 16.20 -14.09
C LEU A 257 0.28 16.74 -15.53
N LEU A 258 0.03 18.04 -15.75
CA LEU A 258 0.02 18.66 -17.09
C LEU A 258 1.40 18.60 -17.77
N CYS A 259 2.49 18.71 -17.01
CA CYS A 259 3.85 18.54 -17.54
C CYS A 259 4.15 17.12 -18.02
N SER A 260 3.34 16.13 -17.65
CA SER A 260 3.54 14.73 -18.08
C SER A 260 2.83 14.40 -19.39
N HIS A 261 1.71 15.04 -19.73
CA HIS A 261 0.92 14.70 -20.93
C HIS A 261 1.42 15.33 -22.24
N LYS A 262 2.19 16.43 -22.21
CA LYS A 262 2.63 17.11 -23.45
C LYS A 262 3.79 16.42 -24.19
N GLN A 263 4.42 15.38 -23.63
CA GLN A 263 5.65 14.80 -24.20
C GLN A 263 5.49 13.44 -24.89
N ASP A 264 4.34 12.77 -24.78
CA ASP A 264 4.12 11.48 -25.47
C ASP A 264 3.86 11.64 -26.98
N HIS A 265 3.64 12.87 -27.47
CA HIS A 265 3.34 13.14 -28.88
C HIS A 265 4.54 13.43 -29.79
N THR A 266 5.77 13.57 -29.29
CA THR A 266 6.91 14.02 -30.12
C THR A 266 8.01 12.99 -30.39
N LYS A 267 7.84 11.73 -29.96
CA LYS A 267 8.87 10.67 -30.13
C LYS A 267 8.44 9.51 -31.02
N CYS A 268 7.95 9.78 -32.23
CA CYS A 268 7.69 8.74 -33.24
C CYS A 268 8.16 9.11 -34.65
N GLN A 269 9.31 9.75 -34.85
CA GLN A 269 9.95 9.82 -36.17
C GLN A 269 11.48 9.86 -36.09
N THR A 270 12.11 8.71 -35.79
CA THR A 270 13.53 8.53 -36.14
C THR A 270 13.68 7.19 -36.85
N LYS A 271 13.72 7.26 -38.19
CA LYS A 271 14.01 6.13 -39.09
C LYS A 271 15.43 5.62 -38.83
N MET A 272 15.54 4.41 -38.27
CA MET A 272 16.82 3.71 -38.11
C MET A 272 17.18 2.98 -39.41
N GLY A 273 18.36 3.33 -39.95
CA GLY A 273 19.00 2.66 -41.06
C GLY A 273 19.47 1.25 -40.67
N ARG A 274 19.15 0.29 -41.54
CA ARG A 274 19.46 -1.13 -41.41
C ARG A 274 20.94 -1.36 -41.74
N ARG A 275 21.75 -1.68 -40.74
CA ARG A 275 23.11 -2.21 -40.93
C ARG A 275 23.11 -3.66 -40.48
N GLN A 276 23.22 -4.58 -41.44
CA GLN A 276 23.45 -6.00 -41.19
C GLN A 276 24.91 -6.17 -40.82
N GLU A 277 25.17 -6.67 -39.61
CA GLU A 277 26.47 -7.18 -39.21
C GLU A 277 26.24 -8.59 -38.64
N GLU A 278 26.93 -9.56 -39.25
CA GLU A 278 26.79 -10.98 -39.04
C GLU A 278 27.20 -11.37 -37.60
N GLN A 279 26.25 -11.94 -36.85
CA GLN A 279 26.49 -12.46 -35.49
C GLN A 279 26.87 -13.93 -35.55
N PHE A 280 28.14 -14.23 -35.25
CA PHE A 280 28.57 -15.57 -34.86
C PHE A 280 27.98 -15.98 -33.49
N PRO A 281 27.56 -17.24 -33.31
CA PRO A 281 27.00 -17.72 -32.05
C PRO A 281 28.06 -17.74 -30.94
N ARG A 282 27.87 -16.90 -29.92
CA ARG A 282 28.71 -16.89 -28.71
C ARG A 282 28.54 -18.19 -27.93
N ARG A 283 29.63 -18.97 -27.83
CA ARG A 283 29.77 -20.13 -26.94
C ARG A 283 29.36 -19.77 -25.51
N ARG A 284 28.36 -20.47 -24.98
CA ARG A 284 27.94 -20.40 -23.56
C ARG A 284 29.09 -20.86 -22.67
N LYS A 285 29.59 -19.97 -21.81
CA LYS A 285 30.46 -20.34 -20.69
C LYS A 285 29.59 -21.02 -19.62
N THR A 286 29.92 -22.27 -19.30
CA THR A 286 29.35 -23.05 -18.20
C THR A 286 29.60 -22.35 -16.86
N ARG A 287 28.57 -22.29 -16.02
CA ARG A 287 28.62 -21.63 -14.71
C ARG A 287 29.54 -22.40 -13.76
N LYS A 288 30.34 -21.65 -13.02
CA LYS A 288 31.25 -22.15 -11.98
C LYS A 288 30.44 -22.78 -10.83
N ASN A 289 31.03 -23.82 -10.25
CA ASN A 289 30.53 -24.57 -9.10
C ASN A 289 30.14 -23.62 -7.94
N GLU A 290 28.90 -23.74 -7.47
CA GLU A 290 28.43 -23.10 -6.24
C GLU A 290 28.69 -24.07 -5.07
N GLU A 291 29.48 -23.64 -4.09
CA GLU A 291 29.66 -24.32 -2.80
C GLU A 291 28.61 -23.77 -1.82
N ILE A 292 27.97 -24.65 -1.06
CA ILE A 292 26.98 -24.30 -0.04
C ILE A 292 27.54 -24.70 1.32
N THR A 293 27.65 -23.75 2.24
CA THR A 293 28.05 -24.01 3.63
C THR A 293 26.80 -24.03 4.51
N VAL A 294 26.62 -25.10 5.28
CA VAL A 294 25.58 -25.22 6.32
C VAL A 294 26.26 -25.11 7.68
N ILE A 295 25.78 -24.19 8.52
CA ILE A 295 26.28 -23.94 9.88
C ILE A 295 25.16 -24.32 10.85
N GLU A 296 25.43 -25.23 11.77
CA GLU A 296 24.53 -25.59 12.86
C GLU A 296 24.97 -24.84 14.13
N LEU A 297 24.01 -24.20 14.79
CA LEU A 297 24.20 -23.47 16.05
C LEU A 297 23.51 -24.22 17.19
N ASP A 298 24.05 -24.18 18.40
CA ASP A 298 23.37 -24.65 19.61
C ASP A 298 22.39 -23.61 20.18
N ASP A 299 21.74 -23.97 21.29
CA ASP A 299 20.78 -23.12 22.01
C ASP A 299 21.41 -21.83 22.57
N ASP A 300 22.75 -21.82 22.76
CA ASP A 300 23.51 -20.65 23.22
C ASP A 300 24.05 -19.81 22.04
N GLY A 301 23.82 -20.25 20.80
CA GLY A 301 24.24 -19.58 19.57
C GLY A 301 25.70 -19.82 19.19
N GLU A 302 26.39 -20.79 19.81
CA GLU A 302 27.73 -21.22 19.43
C GLU A 302 27.68 -22.20 18.25
N VAL A 303 28.70 -22.13 17.38
CA VAL A 303 28.78 -22.98 16.18
C VAL A 303 29.15 -24.41 16.59
N VAL A 304 28.21 -25.33 16.43
CA VAL A 304 28.40 -26.77 16.73
C VAL A 304 29.03 -27.50 15.56
N SER A 305 28.62 -27.18 14.32
CA SER A 305 29.13 -27.84 13.12
C SER A 305 29.10 -26.92 11.89
N GLU A 306 30.08 -27.10 11.00
CA GLU A 306 30.13 -26.44 9.68
C GLU A 306 30.37 -27.52 8.61
N THR A 307 29.41 -27.70 7.71
CA THR A 307 29.49 -28.68 6.63
C THR A 307 29.41 -28.00 5.26
N ILE A 308 30.41 -28.23 4.40
CA ILE A 308 30.49 -27.67 3.05
C ILE A 308 30.04 -28.71 2.03
N TYR A 309 28.93 -28.44 1.34
CA TYR A 309 28.41 -29.28 0.26
C TYR A 309 28.78 -28.72 -1.10
N LYS A 310 29.32 -29.58 -1.96
CA LYS A 310 29.41 -29.30 -3.40
C LYS A 310 28.10 -29.73 -4.04
N LYS A 311 27.43 -28.82 -4.75
CA LYS A 311 26.10 -29.02 -5.36
C LYS A 311 25.99 -30.24 -6.29
N ALA A 312 27.10 -30.84 -6.70
CA ALA A 312 27.11 -32.08 -7.50
C ALA A 312 26.67 -33.33 -6.71
N ASP A 313 26.76 -33.31 -5.37
CA ASP A 313 26.56 -34.49 -4.53
C ASP A 313 25.20 -34.52 -3.78
N ALA A 314 24.34 -33.51 -3.97
CA ALA A 314 23.10 -33.34 -3.20
C ALA A 314 21.85 -34.04 -3.78
N LEU A 315 21.99 -35.00 -4.68
CA LEU A 315 20.87 -35.80 -5.20
C LEU A 315 20.86 -37.19 -4.54
N ASN A 316 19.87 -37.38 -3.64
CA ASN A 316 19.43 -38.59 -2.93
C ASN A 316 20.06 -38.91 -1.56
N PRO A 317 19.52 -38.35 -0.46
CA PRO A 317 19.60 -38.97 0.86
C PRO A 317 18.35 -39.77 1.28
N MET A 318 17.27 -39.85 0.49
CA MET A 318 16.10 -40.69 0.84
C MET A 318 16.26 -42.14 0.38
N GLN A 319 17.16 -42.90 0.99
CA GLN A 319 17.12 -44.36 0.95
C GLN A 319 18.02 -44.95 2.04
N THR A 320 17.44 -45.26 3.20
CA THR A 320 17.56 -46.55 3.94
C THR A 320 17.11 -46.35 5.39
N MET A 321 15.87 -46.77 5.68
CA MET A 321 15.57 -47.43 6.96
C MET A 321 14.65 -48.61 6.65
N ALA A 322 15.27 -49.77 6.48
CA ALA A 322 14.62 -51.06 6.68
C ALA A 322 14.72 -51.36 8.18
N ILE A 323 13.57 -51.58 8.80
CA ILE A 323 13.44 -52.06 10.17
C ILE A 323 13.31 -53.59 10.07
N ASP A 324 14.24 -54.29 10.70
CA ASP A 324 14.05 -55.64 11.26
C ASP A 324 13.98 -55.50 12.79
#